data_AF-A0A938I0U3-F1
#
_entry.id   AF-A0A938I0U3-F1
#
_cell.length_a   1.000
_cell.length_b   1.000
_cell.length_c   1.000
_cell.angle_alpha   90.00
_cell.angle_beta   90.00
_cell.angle_gamma   90.00
#
_symmetry.space_group_name_H-M   'P 1'
#
loop_
_entity.id
_entity.type
_entity.pdbx_description
1 polymer ?
#
loop_
_entity_poly.entity_id
_entity_poly.type
_entity_poly.pdbx_seq_one_letter_code
_entity_poly.pdbx_strand_id
1 'polypeptide(L)'
;MSIVTPTSETTIAASPSTGRTWLKFRKWAVQRVLALVVLLTLYVLSIGPMWWYWYSGMYVSTSADYWVIAFYEPLRVACRIEWIDSFVTAYIEWWNL
;
A
#
# COMPACT_ATOMS: atom_id res chain seq x y z
N MET A 1 -12.60 41.00 -62.84
CA MET A 1 -12.95 39.79 -62.06
C MET A 1 -12.00 39.71 -60.89
N SER A 2 -12.55 39.83 -59.69
CA SER A 2 -11.85 39.98 -58.42
C SER A 2 -11.20 38.70 -57.92
N ILE A 3 -10.03 38.90 -57.32
CA ILE A 3 -9.10 38.01 -56.65
C ILE A 3 -9.80 37.11 -55.61
N VAL A 4 -9.44 35.82 -55.56
CA VAL A 4 -9.63 35.00 -54.36
C VAL A 4 -8.36 34.17 -54.11
N THR A 5 -7.57 34.65 -53.15
CA THR A 5 -6.43 33.92 -52.56
C THR A 5 -6.99 32.94 -51.53
N PRO A 6 -6.65 31.64 -51.56
CA PRO A 6 -7.00 30.76 -50.46
C PRO A 6 -6.05 31.04 -49.29
N THR A 7 -6.54 31.76 -48.28
CA THR A 7 -5.90 31.91 -46.98
C THR A 7 -5.85 30.53 -46.30
N SER A 8 -4.70 29.88 -46.30
CA SER A 8 -4.47 28.67 -45.51
C SER A 8 -4.43 29.05 -44.03
N GLU A 9 -5.60 29.04 -43.39
CA GLU A 9 -5.72 29.10 -41.94
C GLU A 9 -5.10 27.83 -41.35
N THR A 10 -3.81 27.89 -41.06
CA THR A 10 -3.15 26.89 -40.20
C THR A 10 -3.60 27.18 -38.77
N THR A 11 -4.76 26.65 -38.40
CA THR A 11 -5.22 26.60 -37.01
C THR A 11 -4.29 25.68 -36.24
N ILE A 12 -3.25 26.25 -35.63
CA ILE A 12 -2.39 25.54 -34.67
C ILE A 12 -3.27 25.23 -33.46
N ALA A 13 -3.79 24.01 -33.43
CA ALA A 13 -4.60 23.49 -32.33
C ALA A 13 -3.84 23.59 -31.01
N ALA A 14 -4.43 24.31 -30.07
CA ALA A 14 -3.94 24.49 -28.71
C ALA A 14 -3.71 23.14 -28.02
N SER A 15 -2.50 22.90 -27.53
CA SER A 15 -2.24 21.85 -26.54
C SER A 15 -2.16 22.48 -25.15
N PRO A 16 -3.15 22.22 -24.28
CA PRO A 16 -2.80 22.00 -22.88
C PRO A 16 -3.78 21.03 -22.19
N SER A 17 -3.63 19.71 -22.37
CA SER A 17 -4.45 18.73 -21.62
C SER A 17 -3.66 17.85 -20.63
N THR A 18 -2.34 17.72 -20.79
CA THR A 18 -1.51 16.76 -20.02
C THR A 18 -1.45 17.07 -18.51
N GLY A 19 -1.42 18.34 -18.12
CA GLY A 19 -1.28 18.72 -16.70
C GLY A 19 -2.49 18.36 -15.82
N ARG A 20 -3.70 18.36 -16.40
CA ARG A 20 -4.95 18.15 -15.66
C ARG A 20 -5.25 16.67 -15.41
N THR A 21 -4.83 15.79 -16.31
CA THR A 21 -4.92 14.33 -16.18
C THR A 21 -3.88 13.78 -15.20
N TRP A 22 -2.66 14.33 -15.20
CA TRP A 22 -1.59 13.92 -14.28
C TRP A 22 -1.92 14.19 -12.81
N LEU A 23 -2.48 15.36 -12.51
CA LEU A 23 -2.92 15.69 -11.14
C LEU A 23 -4.05 14.78 -10.64
N LYS A 24 -4.96 14.35 -11.53
CA LYS A 24 -6.03 13.39 -11.20
C LYS A 24 -5.46 11.99 -10.92
N PHE A 25 -4.51 11.53 -11.75
CA PHE A 25 -3.79 10.27 -11.51
C PHE A 25 -3.01 10.31 -10.20
N ARG A 26 -2.32 11.42 -9.91
CA ARG A 26 -1.57 11.59 -8.66
C ARG A 26 -2.50 11.57 -7.45
N LYS A 27 -3.65 12.25 -7.50
CA LYS A 27 -4.65 12.18 -6.41
C LYS A 27 -5.20 10.77 -6.24
N TRP A 28 -5.51 10.08 -7.35
CA TRP A 28 -5.98 8.70 -7.31
C TRP A 28 -4.95 7.74 -6.71
N ALA A 29 -3.68 7.85 -7.13
CA ALA A 29 -2.57 7.06 -6.61
C ALA A 29 -2.31 7.36 -5.13
N VAL A 30 -2.28 8.64 -4.73
CA VAL A 30 -2.11 9.03 -3.32
C VAL A 30 -3.25 8.52 -2.45
N GLN A 31 -4.49 8.56 -2.93
CA GLN A 31 -5.64 8.07 -2.18
C GLN A 31 -5.62 6.54 -2.02
N ARG A 32 -5.15 5.81 -3.05
CA ARG A 32 -4.90 4.37 -2.99
C ARG A 32 -3.75 4.02 -2.05
N VAL A 33 -2.64 4.76 -2.11
CA VAL A 33 -1.49 4.58 -1.22
C VAL A 33 -1.88 4.88 0.21
N LEU A 34 -2.64 5.93 0.48
CA LEU A 34 -3.14 6.25 1.81
C LEU A 34 -4.00 5.12 2.37
N ALA A 35 -4.92 4.58 1.56
CA ALA A 35 -5.72 3.43 1.96
C ALA A 35 -4.85 2.20 2.28
N LEU A 36 -3.84 1.90 1.45
CA LEU A 36 -2.89 0.81 1.69
C LEU A 36 -2.06 1.03 2.95
N VAL A 37 -1.59 2.25 3.19
CA VAL A 37 -0.84 2.61 4.40
C VAL A 37 -1.72 2.47 5.63
N VAL A 38 -2.96 2.95 5.59
CA VAL A 38 -3.92 2.78 6.69
C VAL A 38 -4.17 1.30 6.96
N LEU A 39 -4.42 0.50 5.92
CA LEU A 39 -4.67 -0.94 6.03
C LEU A 39 -3.44 -1.69 6.56
N LEU A 40 -2.24 -1.30 6.12
CA LEU A 40 -0.97 -1.82 6.63
C LEU A 40 -0.76 -1.44 8.09
N THR A 41 -1.06 -0.21 8.48
CA THR A 41 -0.97 0.23 9.88
C THR A 41 -1.95 -0.54 10.74
N LEU A 42 -3.19 -0.73 10.30
CA LEU A 42 -4.19 -1.57 10.98
C LEU A 42 -3.73 -3.03 11.08
N TYR A 43 -3.14 -3.57 10.03
CA TYR A 43 -2.55 -4.92 10.02
C TYR A 43 -1.44 -5.02 11.08
N VAL A 44 -0.48 -4.08 11.08
CA VAL A 44 0.61 -4.06 12.06
C VAL A 44 0.06 -3.89 13.48
N LEU A 45 -0.94 -3.02 13.66
CA LEU A 45 -1.57 -2.81 14.97
C LEU A 45 -2.29 -4.05 15.48
N SER A 46 -2.86 -4.85 14.57
CA SER A 46 -3.51 -6.12 14.91
C SER A 46 -2.53 -7.21 15.33
N ILE A 47 -1.22 -7.08 15.03
CA ILE A 47 -0.20 -8.05 15.43
C ILE A 47 -0.18 -8.20 16.95
N GLY A 48 -0.26 -7.12 17.74
CA GLY A 48 -0.18 -7.18 19.20
C GLY A 48 -1.10 -8.24 19.84
N PRO A 49 -2.43 -8.05 19.80
CA PRO A 49 -3.37 -9.00 20.40
C PRO A 49 -3.39 -10.36 19.69
N MET A 50 -3.08 -10.41 18.39
CA MET A 50 -3.14 -11.65 17.61
C MET A 50 -1.84 -12.48 17.68
N TRP A 51 -0.75 -11.89 18.16
CA TRP A 51 0.56 -12.54 18.28
C TRP A 51 0.49 -13.74 19.19
N TRP A 52 -0.26 -13.66 20.29
CA TRP A 52 -0.43 -14.77 21.22
C TRP A 52 -1.18 -15.96 20.59
N TYR A 53 -2.18 -15.69 19.76
CA TYR A 53 -2.92 -16.73 19.02
C TYR A 53 -2.01 -17.39 17.98
N TRP A 54 -1.20 -16.61 17.28
CA TRP A 54 -0.22 -17.13 16.35
C TRP A 54 0.86 -17.96 17.06
N TYR A 55 1.43 -17.46 18.15
CA TYR A 55 2.48 -18.12 18.94
C TYR A 55 1.98 -19.43 19.56
N SER A 56 0.80 -19.40 20.19
CA SER A 56 0.17 -20.61 20.73
C SER A 56 -0.14 -21.63 19.64
N GLY A 57 -0.52 -21.17 18.44
CA GLY A 57 -0.76 -22.05 17.31
C GLY A 57 0.45 -22.66 16.66
N MET A 58 1.59 -21.98 16.70
CA MET A 58 2.82 -22.51 16.15
C MET A 58 3.57 -23.42 17.13
N TYR A 59 3.55 -23.08 18.42
CA TYR A 59 4.47 -23.66 19.41
C TYR A 59 3.79 -24.41 20.56
N VAL A 60 2.49 -24.24 20.80
CA VAL A 60 1.82 -24.78 22.01
C VAL A 60 0.73 -25.81 21.66
N SER A 61 -0.12 -25.55 20.66
CA SER A 61 -1.29 -26.38 20.34
C SER A 61 -1.54 -26.50 18.84
N THR A 62 -1.72 -27.73 18.36
CA THR A 62 -2.05 -28.05 16.95
C THR A 62 -3.44 -27.58 16.51
N SER A 63 -4.27 -27.10 17.44
CA SER A 63 -5.65 -26.67 17.21
C SER A 63 -5.80 -25.19 16.85
N ALA A 64 -4.73 -24.53 16.42
CA ALA A 64 -4.83 -23.12 16.06
C ALA A 64 -5.41 -22.91 14.67
N ASP A 65 -6.14 -21.82 14.56
CA ASP A 65 -6.78 -21.36 13.34
C ASP A 65 -5.72 -21.18 12.25
N TYR A 66 -5.69 -22.16 11.33
CA TYR A 66 -4.76 -22.22 10.19
C TYR A 66 -4.72 -20.91 9.39
N TRP A 67 -5.84 -20.19 9.37
CA TRP A 67 -5.99 -18.88 8.75
C TRP A 67 -5.09 -17.81 9.35
N VAL A 68 -4.95 -17.78 10.69
CA VAL A 68 -4.09 -16.81 11.38
C VAL A 68 -2.62 -17.10 11.08
N ILE A 69 -2.25 -18.38 11.04
CA ILE A 69 -0.89 -18.81 10.72
C ILE A 69 -0.52 -18.41 9.28
N ALA A 70 -1.41 -18.66 8.31
CA ALA A 70 -1.20 -18.29 6.91
C ALA A 70 -1.14 -16.77 6.70
N PHE A 71 -1.94 -16.00 7.45
CA PHE A 71 -1.98 -14.54 7.34
C PHE A 71 -0.70 -13.85 7.81
N TYR A 72 0.03 -14.46 8.75
CA TYR A 72 1.31 -13.97 9.27
C TYR A 72 2.53 -14.64 8.63
N GLU A 73 2.34 -15.60 7.73
CA GLU A 73 3.44 -16.21 6.97
C GLU A 73 4.27 -15.19 6.16
N PRO A 74 3.67 -14.27 5.36
CA PRO A 74 4.46 -13.28 4.63
C PRO A 74 5.21 -12.33 5.57
N LEU A 75 4.66 -12.04 6.75
CA LEU A 75 5.35 -11.26 7.78
C LEU A 75 6.56 -12.03 8.32
N ARG A 76 6.43 -13.34 8.55
CA ARG A 76 7.56 -14.20 8.95
C ARG A 76 8.67 -14.22 7.89
N VAL A 77 8.31 -14.19 6.60
CA VAL A 77 9.28 -14.06 5.50
C VAL A 77 9.91 -12.67 5.51
N ALA A 78 9.15 -11.61 5.76
CA ALA A 78 9.66 -10.24 5.87
C ALA A 78 10.61 -10.06 7.06
N CYS A 79 10.35 -10.71 8.20
CA CYS A 79 11.24 -10.77 9.36
C CYS A 79 12.55 -11.54 9.11
N ARG A 80 12.78 -12.11 7.92
CA ARG A 80 14.15 -12.57 7.56
C ARG A 80 15.13 -11.41 7.41
N ILE A 81 14.62 -10.19 7.27
CA ILE A 81 15.43 -8.97 7.28
C ILE A 81 15.58 -8.54 8.73
N GLU A 82 16.82 -8.54 9.25
CA GLU A 82 17.14 -8.26 10.67
C GLU A 82 16.53 -6.95 11.17
N TRP A 83 16.47 -5.92 10.32
CA TRP A 83 15.89 -4.64 10.69
C TRP A 83 14.37 -4.71 10.91
N ILE A 84 13.66 -5.51 10.11
CA ILE A 84 12.22 -5.72 10.24
C ILE A 84 11.95 -6.60 11.46
N ASP A 85 12.76 -7.63 11.67
CA ASP A 85 12.64 -8.51 12.84
C ASP A 85 12.81 -7.75 14.16
N SER A 86 13.85 -6.92 14.25
CA SER A 86 14.10 -6.08 15.43
C SER A 86 12.97 -5.10 15.68
N PHE A 87 12.42 -4.49 14.62
CA PHE A 87 11.30 -3.56 14.74
C PHE A 87 10.02 -4.27 15.20
N VAL A 88 9.70 -5.43 14.61
CA VAL A 88 8.51 -6.22 14.97
C VAL A 88 8.63 -6.74 16.41
N THR A 89 9.81 -7.22 16.80
CA THR A 89 10.08 -7.68 18.17
C THR A 89 9.93 -6.54 19.18
N ALA A 90 10.56 -5.39 18.92
CA ALA A 90 10.41 -4.20 19.77
C ALA A 90 8.95 -3.72 19.85
N TYR A 91 8.19 -3.83 18.75
CA TYR A 91 6.77 -3.50 18.73
C TYR A 91 5.92 -4.45 19.58
N ILE A 92 6.20 -5.76 19.52
CA ILE A 92 5.52 -6.77 20.34
C ILE A 92 5.87 -6.59 21.82
N GLU A 93 7.14 -6.34 22.14
CA GLU A 93 7.59 -6.04 23.50
C GLU A 93 6.93 -4.77 24.04
N TRP A 94 6.79 -3.72 23.22
CA TRP A 94 6.07 -2.50 23.59
C TRP A 94 4.58 -2.73 23.85
N TRP A 95 3.95 -3.67 23.15
CA TRP A 95 2.55 -4.04 23.41
C TRP A 95 2.43 -4.81 24.73
N ASN A 96 3.36 -5.72 25.02
CA ASN A 96 3.32 -6.56 26.22
C ASN A 96 3.78 -5.85 27.52
N LEU A 97 4.20 -4.58 27.44
CA LEU A 97 4.50 -3.71 28.58
C LEU A 97 3.23 -3.20 29.27
#